data_AF-A0A9W2ZBN3-F1
#
_entry.id   AF-A0A9W2ZBN3-F1
#
_cell.length_a   1.000
_cell.length_b   1.000
_cell.length_c   1.000
_cell.angle_alpha   90.00
_cell.angle_beta   90.00
_cell.angle_gamma   90.00
#
_symmetry.space_group_name_H-M   'P 1'
#
loop_
_entity.id
_entity.type
_entity.pdbx_description
1 polymer ?
#
loop_
_entity_poly.entity_id
_entity_poly.type
_entity_poly.pdbx_seq_one_letter_code
_entity_poly.pdbx_strand_id
1 'polypeptide(L)'
;MNSNSDFVKPFFGSKKEGQGFADKRKKKAAYEYLKLLRKEKQQHNGQSLVQHRRLRFPHSSKGTPDKGKKPHAFTVAEKIAKKKKEEKEKRRQEMEKRKSEKSAAMTSYKEKKKRLHKMRCKKTSKGQPVMKYQMELLLEKIQKNKSSS
;
A
#
# COMPACT_ATOMS: atom_id res chain seq x y z
N MET A 1 -16.90 32.27 -23.12
CA MET A 1 -17.38 31.04 -22.43
C MET A 1 -16.16 30.23 -22.03
N ASN A 2 -15.85 30.21 -20.74
CA ASN A 2 -14.70 29.50 -20.17
C ASN A 2 -15.02 28.01 -20.09
N SER A 3 -14.20 27.16 -20.73
CA SER A 3 -14.14 25.73 -20.45
C SER A 3 -12.72 25.38 -20.00
N ASN A 4 -12.48 25.58 -18.70
CA ASN A 4 -11.37 24.94 -17.99
C ASN A 4 -11.64 23.43 -17.98
N SER A 5 -11.25 22.76 -19.06
CA SER A 5 -11.02 21.32 -19.03
C SER A 5 -9.55 21.14 -18.70
N ASP A 6 -9.30 20.76 -17.44
CA ASP A 6 -7.97 20.50 -16.90
C ASP A 6 -7.18 19.61 -17.85
N PHE A 7 -6.24 20.23 -18.55
CA PHE A 7 -5.22 19.56 -19.33
C PHE A 7 -4.32 18.83 -18.33
N VAL A 8 -4.72 17.64 -17.91
CA VAL A 8 -3.85 16.74 -17.15
C VAL A 8 -2.74 16.34 -18.09
N LYS A 9 -1.63 17.08 -18.03
CA LYS A 9 -0.40 16.77 -18.77
C LYS A 9 -0.10 15.29 -18.56
N PRO A 10 0.03 14.48 -19.62
CA PRO A 10 0.46 13.10 -19.48
C PRO A 10 1.82 13.11 -18.78
N PHE A 11 1.85 12.58 -17.55
CA PHE A 11 3.06 12.49 -16.75
C PHE A 11 4.07 11.62 -17.52
N PHE A 12 5.06 12.26 -18.15
CA PHE A 12 6.17 11.60 -18.79
C PHE A 12 7.10 11.04 -17.71
N GLY A 13 6.97 9.75 -17.46
CA GLY A 13 7.78 9.00 -16.51
C GLY A 13 7.01 7.78 -16.02
N SER A 14 7.64 6.60 -16.02
CA SER A 14 7.01 5.45 -15.40
C SER A 14 6.81 5.76 -13.91
N LYS A 15 5.64 5.47 -13.32
CA LYS A 15 5.43 5.64 -11.85
C LYS A 15 6.49 4.89 -11.03
N LYS A 16 7.17 3.89 -11.63
CA LYS A 16 8.30 3.17 -11.04
C LYS A 16 9.66 3.88 -11.22
N GLU A 17 9.84 4.67 -12.28
CA GLU A 17 11.11 5.33 -12.64
C GLU A 17 11.17 6.80 -12.20
N GLY A 18 10.06 7.55 -12.30
CA GLY A 18 9.98 8.95 -11.89
C GLY A 18 10.04 9.14 -10.36
N GLN A 19 9.61 8.13 -9.60
CA GLN A 19 9.73 8.12 -8.13
C GLN A 19 11.10 7.63 -7.66
N GLY A 20 11.81 6.83 -8.47
CA GLY A 20 13.11 6.28 -8.11
C GLY A 20 14.16 7.36 -7.84
N PHE A 21 14.14 8.47 -8.58
CA PHE A 21 15.05 9.59 -8.34
C PHE A 21 14.66 10.41 -7.10
N ALA A 22 13.36 10.62 -6.86
CA ALA A 22 12.87 11.25 -5.64
C ALA A 22 13.22 10.41 -4.40
N ASP A 23 13.08 9.09 -4.47
CA ASP A 23 13.42 8.17 -3.39
C ASP A 23 14.93 8.07 -3.17
N LYS A 24 15.74 8.08 -4.25
CA LYS A 24 17.21 8.17 -4.16
C LYS A 24 17.64 9.47 -3.47
N ARG A 25 17.06 10.62 -3.83
CA ARG A 25 17.34 11.91 -3.17
C ARG A 25 16.92 11.89 -1.70
N LYS A 26 15.72 11.38 -1.38
CA LYS A 26 15.26 11.23 0.01
C LYS A 26 16.18 10.34 0.84
N LYS A 27 16.60 9.19 0.29
CA LYS A 27 17.56 8.28 0.94
C LYS A 27 18.92 8.96 1.14
N LYS A 28 19.41 9.72 0.16
CA LYS A 28 20.66 10.46 0.26
C LYS A 28 20.60 11.54 1.35
N ALA A 29 19.54 12.35 1.38
CA ALA A 29 19.33 13.36 2.41
C ALA A 29 19.25 12.75 3.82
N ALA A 30 18.52 11.64 3.98
CA ALA A 30 18.47 10.92 5.25
C ALA A 30 19.87 10.39 5.67
N TYR A 31 20.62 9.80 4.74
CA TYR A 31 21.97 9.32 5.03
C TYR A 31 22.92 10.45 5.46
N GLU A 32 22.86 11.60 4.78
CA GLU A 32 23.66 12.79 5.14
C GLU A 32 23.31 13.31 6.53
N TYR A 33 22.02 13.33 6.89
CA TYR A 33 21.58 13.69 8.25
C TYR A 33 22.09 12.71 9.32
N LEU A 34 21.92 11.40 9.12
CA LEU A 34 22.44 10.38 10.05
C LEU A 34 23.97 10.46 10.19
N LYS A 35 24.67 10.81 9.11
CA LYS A 35 26.13 11.00 9.11
C LYS A 35 26.55 12.21 9.96
N LEU A 36 25.81 13.31 9.89
CA LEU A 36 26.05 14.49 10.73
C LEU A 36 25.79 14.20 12.21
N LEU A 37 24.66 13.56 12.54
CA LEU A 37 24.35 13.15 13.92
C LEU A 37 25.42 12.22 14.51
N ARG A 38 25.99 11.32 13.69
CA ARG A 38 27.08 10.43 14.13
C ARG A 38 28.34 11.22 14.45
N LYS A 39 28.66 12.25 13.67
CA LYS A 39 29.81 13.14 13.90
C LYS A 39 29.59 13.99 15.15
N GLU A 40 28.42 14.59 15.34
CA GLU A 40 28.08 15.38 16.53
C GLU A 40 28.21 14.55 17.82
N LYS A 41 27.70 13.31 17.81
CA LYS A 41 27.88 12.38 18.95
C LYS A 41 29.35 12.08 19.25
N GLN A 42 30.20 11.97 18.22
CA GLN A 42 31.63 11.73 18.41
C GLN A 42 32.37 12.96 18.94
N GLN A 43 31.96 14.16 18.51
CA GLN A 43 32.49 15.42 19.04
C GLN A 43 32.13 15.61 20.51
N HIS A 44 30.90 15.28 20.90
CA HIS A 44 30.45 15.36 22.30
C HIS A 44 31.02 14.24 23.20
N ASN A 45 31.40 13.09 22.63
CA ASN A 45 32.03 11.98 23.37
C ASN A 45 33.54 12.18 23.61
N GLY A 46 34.16 13.24 23.07
CA GLY A 46 35.56 13.59 23.33
C GLY A 46 35.81 14.23 24.70
N GLN A 47 34.76 14.60 25.44
CA GLN A 47 34.85 15.23 26.76
C GLN A 47 34.00 14.47 27.79
N SER A 48 34.45 13.30 28.21
CA SER A 48 34.27 12.73 29.57
C SER A 48 34.69 11.27 29.62
N LEU A 49 36.00 11.02 29.62
CA LEU A 49 36.56 9.81 30.25
C LEU A 49 36.50 10.00 31.78
N VAL A 50 35.29 10.05 32.34
CA VAL A 50 35.11 10.01 33.79
C VAL A 50 35.32 8.55 34.20
N GLN A 51 36.38 8.35 34.97
CA GLN A 51 36.73 7.11 35.64
C GLN A 51 35.47 6.47 36.26
N HIS A 52 35.07 5.31 35.76
CA HIS A 52 33.98 4.54 36.37
C HIS A 52 34.41 4.13 37.79
N ARG A 53 33.97 4.90 38.80
CA ARG A 53 34.06 4.50 40.20
C ARG A 53 33.27 3.20 40.35
N ARG A 54 33.93 2.08 40.62
CA ARG A 54 33.26 0.79 40.84
C ARG A 54 32.36 0.92 42.07
N LEU A 55 31.05 1.02 41.85
CA LEU A 55 30.05 0.92 42.91
C LEU A 55 30.08 -0.52 43.44
N ARG A 56 30.49 -0.70 44.71
CA ARG A 56 30.33 -1.98 45.41
C ARG A 56 28.86 -2.11 45.81
N PHE A 57 28.21 -3.18 45.37
CA PHE A 57 26.85 -3.52 45.79
C PHE A 57 26.92 -4.50 46.99
N PRO A 58 26.30 -4.17 48.15
CA PRO A 58 26.23 -5.12 49.26
C PRO A 58 25.35 -6.31 48.87
N HIS A 59 25.87 -7.51 49.10
CA HIS A 59 25.13 -8.75 48.90
C HIS A 59 24.04 -8.94 49.97
N SER A 60 22.92 -9.52 49.51
CA SER A 60 22.01 -10.39 50.26
C SER A 60 21.12 -9.78 51.36
N SER A 61 19.95 -9.27 50.97
CA SER A 61 18.73 -9.44 51.78
C SER A 61 17.90 -10.60 51.22
N LYS A 62 17.57 -11.53 52.13
CA LYS A 62 16.82 -12.76 51.87
C LYS A 62 15.37 -12.44 51.48
N GLY A 63 14.82 -13.31 50.64
CA GLY A 63 13.66 -13.07 49.79
C GLY A 63 12.33 -12.86 50.51
N THR A 64 11.59 -11.88 50.03
CA THR A 64 10.13 -11.84 50.13
C THR A 64 9.53 -12.57 48.91
N PRO A 65 8.36 -13.24 49.04
CA PRO A 65 7.73 -13.91 47.91
C PRO A 65 7.15 -12.84 46.98
N ASP A 66 7.91 -12.52 45.94
CA ASP A 66 7.56 -11.55 44.91
C ASP A 66 6.34 -12.03 44.09
N LYS A 67 5.15 -11.69 44.58
CA LYS A 67 3.89 -11.82 43.85
C LYS A 67 3.86 -10.77 42.73
N GLY A 68 4.50 -11.07 41.60
CA GLY A 68 4.39 -10.20 40.41
C GLY A 68 5.52 -10.22 39.39
N LYS A 69 6.35 -11.27 39.33
CA LYS A 69 7.47 -11.34 38.37
C LYS A 69 6.98 -11.19 36.93
N LYS A 70 7.38 -10.08 36.29
CA LYS A 70 7.10 -9.81 34.88
C LYS A 70 7.61 -10.97 34.03
N PRO A 71 6.88 -11.39 32.98
CA PRO A 71 7.33 -12.46 32.10
C PRO A 71 8.70 -12.11 31.50
N HIS A 72 9.56 -13.12 31.37
CA HIS A 72 10.91 -12.96 30.85
C HIS A 72 10.90 -12.23 29.48
N ALA A 73 11.76 -11.24 29.28
CA ALA A 73 11.73 -10.33 28.13
C ALA A 73 11.71 -11.09 26.78
N PHE A 74 12.42 -12.20 26.69
CA PHE A 74 12.41 -13.08 25.51
C PHE A 74 11.02 -13.64 25.19
N THR A 75 10.26 -14.06 26.22
CA THR A 75 8.91 -14.63 26.04
C THR A 75 7.91 -13.57 25.55
N VAL A 76 8.07 -12.32 25.99
CA VAL A 76 7.26 -11.19 25.51
C VAL A 76 7.61 -10.88 24.05
N ALA A 77 8.91 -10.84 23.72
CA ALA A 77 9.38 -10.58 22.36
C ALA A 77 8.90 -11.65 21.36
N GLU A 78 8.94 -12.92 21.74
CA GLU A 78 8.49 -14.03 20.88
C GLU A 78 6.99 -13.94 20.57
N LYS A 79 6.15 -13.64 21.58
CA LYS A 79 4.71 -13.43 21.40
C LYS A 79 4.41 -12.26 20.46
N ILE A 80 5.13 -11.16 20.60
CA ILE A 80 4.98 -9.99 19.73
C ILE A 80 5.37 -10.35 18.28
N ALA A 81 6.47 -11.08 18.09
CA ALA A 81 6.92 -11.49 16.76
C ALA A 81 5.91 -12.42 16.07
N LYS A 82 5.33 -13.38 16.81
CA LYS A 82 4.26 -14.27 16.31
C LYS A 82 3.04 -13.46 15.86
N LYS A 83 2.52 -12.56 16.71
CA LYS A 83 1.39 -11.67 16.36
C LYS A 83 1.66 -10.82 15.11
N LYS A 84 2.86 -10.23 15.00
CA LYS A 84 3.24 -9.43 13.83
C LYS A 84 3.31 -10.26 12.54
N LYS A 85 3.75 -11.52 12.61
CA LYS A 85 3.77 -12.42 11.45
C LYS A 85 2.34 -12.74 10.99
N GLU A 86 1.46 -13.10 11.92
CA GLU A 86 0.05 -13.40 11.64
C GLU A 86 -0.69 -12.20 11.04
N GLU A 87 -0.51 -11.01 11.60
CA GLU A 87 -1.11 -9.78 11.07
C GLU A 87 -0.62 -9.48 9.65
N LYS A 88 0.68 -9.64 9.39
CA LYS A 88 1.26 -9.44 8.06
C LYS A 88 0.72 -10.45 7.05
N GLU A 89 0.51 -11.70 7.47
CA GLU A 89 -0.06 -12.74 6.62
C GLU A 89 -1.53 -12.46 6.29
N LYS A 90 -2.34 -12.09 7.30
CA LYS A 90 -3.74 -11.68 7.09
C LYS A 90 -3.83 -10.49 6.13
N ARG A 91 -2.99 -9.47 6.31
CA ARG A 91 -2.92 -8.31 5.43
C ARG A 91 -2.51 -8.70 4.00
N ARG A 92 -1.59 -9.64 3.83
CA ARG A 92 -1.19 -10.15 2.51
C ARG A 92 -2.35 -10.86 1.83
N GLN A 93 -3.05 -11.75 2.55
CA GLN A 93 -4.20 -12.49 2.02
C GLN A 93 -5.34 -11.55 1.61
N GLU A 94 -5.65 -10.53 2.42
CA GLU A 94 -6.67 -9.54 2.10
C GLU A 94 -6.31 -8.73 0.84
N MET A 95 -5.05 -8.27 0.75
CA MET A 95 -4.57 -7.55 -0.43
C MET A 95 -4.61 -8.41 -1.70
N GLU A 96 -4.31 -9.70 -1.58
CA GLU A 96 -4.38 -10.67 -2.68
C GLU A 96 -5.82 -10.90 -3.13
N LYS A 97 -6.76 -11.08 -2.19
CA LYS A 97 -8.21 -11.16 -2.46
C LYS A 97 -8.72 -9.89 -3.15
N ARG A 98 -8.39 -8.72 -2.62
CA ARG A 98 -8.78 -7.44 -3.23
C ARG A 98 -8.22 -7.28 -4.65
N LYS A 99 -6.99 -7.75 -4.89
CA LYS A 99 -6.36 -7.73 -6.21
C LYS A 99 -7.06 -8.71 -7.16
N SER A 100 -7.38 -9.92 -6.73
CA SER A 100 -8.09 -10.91 -7.55
C SER A 100 -9.48 -10.43 -7.90
N GLU A 101 -10.25 -9.91 -6.93
CA GLU A 101 -11.58 -9.34 -7.14
C GLU A 101 -11.55 -8.20 -8.15
N LYS A 102 -10.63 -7.23 -7.98
CA LYS A 102 -10.46 -6.13 -8.93
C LYS A 102 -10.11 -6.64 -10.33
N SER A 103 -9.22 -7.63 -10.41
CA SER A 103 -8.83 -8.21 -11.70
C SER A 103 -10.01 -8.92 -12.38
N ALA A 104 -10.80 -9.69 -11.64
CA ALA A 104 -11.99 -10.39 -12.12
C ALA A 104 -13.12 -9.42 -12.55
N ALA A 105 -13.31 -8.32 -11.81
CA ALA A 105 -14.24 -7.26 -12.21
C ALA A 105 -13.81 -6.59 -13.52
N MET A 106 -12.50 -6.36 -13.71
CA MET A 106 -11.98 -5.78 -14.95
C MET A 106 -12.05 -6.75 -16.14
N THR A 107 -11.78 -8.04 -15.94
CA THR A 107 -11.89 -9.04 -17.01
C THR A 107 -13.35 -9.19 -17.45
N SER A 108 -14.28 -9.36 -16.51
CA SER A 108 -15.70 -9.46 -16.82
C SER A 108 -16.24 -8.21 -17.53
N TYR A 109 -15.82 -7.00 -17.14
CA TYR A 109 -16.16 -5.77 -17.87
C TYR A 109 -15.63 -5.79 -19.32
N LYS A 110 -14.37 -6.15 -19.52
CA LYS A 110 -13.74 -6.22 -20.86
C LYS A 110 -14.43 -7.25 -21.74
N GLU A 111 -14.77 -8.41 -21.19
CA GLU A 111 -15.48 -9.48 -21.90
C GLU A 111 -16.90 -9.05 -22.29
N LYS A 112 -17.65 -8.46 -21.36
CA LYS A 112 -18.98 -7.89 -21.65
C LYS A 112 -18.89 -6.83 -22.76
N LYS A 113 -17.93 -5.91 -22.65
CA LYS A 113 -17.69 -4.87 -23.66
C LYS A 113 -17.38 -5.47 -25.03
N LYS A 114 -16.48 -6.46 -25.09
CA LYS A 114 -16.10 -7.16 -26.34
C LYS A 114 -17.28 -7.91 -26.94
N ARG A 115 -18.06 -8.63 -26.12
CA ARG A 115 -19.27 -9.35 -26.54
C ARG A 115 -20.30 -8.41 -27.13
N LEU A 116 -20.63 -7.33 -26.41
CA LEU A 116 -21.59 -6.33 -26.89
C LEU A 116 -21.13 -5.68 -28.18
N HIS A 117 -19.85 -5.33 -28.30
CA HIS A 117 -19.29 -4.79 -29.53
C HIS A 117 -19.42 -5.77 -30.71
N LYS A 118 -19.06 -7.05 -30.52
CA LYS A 118 -19.22 -8.09 -31.54
C LYS A 118 -20.66 -8.21 -32.02
N MET A 119 -21.65 -8.14 -31.12
CA MET A 119 -23.07 -8.21 -31.47
C MET A 119 -23.55 -6.95 -32.22
N ARG A 120 -23.14 -5.76 -31.77
CA ARG A 120 -23.54 -4.47 -32.38
C ARG A 120 -22.95 -4.24 -33.77
N CYS A 121 -21.79 -4.82 -34.05
CA CYS A 121 -21.14 -4.75 -35.35
C CYS A 121 -21.60 -5.84 -36.33
N LYS A 122 -22.54 -6.71 -35.95
CA LYS A 122 -23.12 -7.70 -36.87
C LYS A 122 -23.79 -7.00 -38.04
N LYS A 123 -23.56 -7.56 -39.23
CA LYS A 123 -24.15 -7.13 -40.49
C LYS A 123 -24.84 -8.31 -41.16
N THR A 124 -25.84 -8.03 -41.98
CA THR A 124 -26.48 -9.01 -42.86
C THR A 124 -25.51 -9.40 -43.97
N SER A 125 -25.85 -10.44 -44.75
CA SER A 125 -25.06 -10.83 -45.94
C SER A 125 -24.89 -9.68 -46.93
N LYS A 126 -25.86 -8.75 -46.99
CA LYS A 126 -25.82 -7.53 -47.81
C LYS A 126 -25.07 -6.36 -47.15
N GLY A 127 -24.40 -6.58 -46.03
CA GLY A 127 -23.60 -5.57 -45.32
C GLY A 127 -24.40 -4.55 -44.50
N GLN A 128 -25.74 -4.68 -44.45
CA GLN A 128 -26.59 -3.79 -43.65
C GLN A 128 -26.44 -4.12 -42.16
N PRO A 129 -26.39 -3.12 -41.28
CA PRO A 129 -26.23 -3.36 -39.85
C PRO A 129 -27.48 -4.03 -39.26
N VAL A 130 -27.28 -5.02 -38.39
CA VAL A 130 -28.40 -5.70 -37.72
C VAL A 130 -28.89 -4.83 -36.56
N MET A 131 -30.00 -4.12 -36.77
CA MET A 131 -30.53 -3.11 -35.83
C MET A 131 -31.04 -3.67 -34.51
N LYS A 132 -31.48 -4.94 -34.45
CA LYS A 132 -32.00 -5.59 -33.24
C LYS A 132 -31.15 -5.30 -31.98
N TYR A 133 -29.85 -5.55 -32.06
CA TYR A 133 -28.94 -5.39 -30.91
C TYR A 133 -28.67 -3.93 -30.54
N GLN A 134 -28.81 -3.01 -31.49
CA GLN A 134 -28.66 -1.57 -31.22
C GLN A 134 -29.92 -1.03 -30.55
N MET A 135 -31.10 -1.49 -30.94
CA MET A 135 -32.37 -1.15 -30.32
C MET A 135 -32.47 -1.69 -28.89
N GLU A 136 -32.09 -2.95 -28.64
CA GLU A 136 -32.07 -3.52 -27.28
C GLU A 136 -31.23 -2.67 -26.31
N LEU A 137 -30.04 -2.23 -26.74
CA LEU A 137 -29.18 -1.33 -25.94
C LEU A 137 -29.84 0.04 -25.69
N LEU A 138 -30.53 0.59 -26.68
CA LEU A 138 -31.21 1.88 -26.54
C LEU A 138 -32.36 1.78 -25.54
N LEU A 139 -33.17 0.73 -25.64
CA LEU A 139 -34.27 0.46 -24.70
C LEU A 139 -33.77 0.29 -23.27
N GLU A 140 -32.68 -0.46 -23.08
CA GLU A 140 -32.05 -0.63 -21.77
C GLU A 140 -31.59 0.71 -21.16
N LYS A 141 -31.00 1.59 -21.98
CA LYS A 141 -30.61 2.95 -21.53
C LYS A 141 -31.79 3.80 -21.13
N ILE A 142 -32.88 3.78 -21.92
CA ILE A 142 -34.09 4.54 -21.62
C ILE A 142 -34.72 4.04 -20.32
N GLN A 143 -34.84 2.72 -20.14
CA GLN A 143 -35.35 2.12 -18.91
C GLN A 143 -34.49 2.50 -17.71
N LYS A 144 -33.15 2.44 -17.85
CA LYS A 144 -32.24 2.82 -16.78
C LYS A 144 -32.41 4.28 -16.37
N ASN A 145 -32.46 5.18 -17.36
CA ASN A 145 -32.69 6.61 -17.12
C ASN A 145 -34.04 6.84 -16.42
N LYS A 146 -35.10 6.15 -16.87
CA LYS A 146 -36.43 6.20 -16.25
C LYS A 146 -36.44 5.66 -14.82
N SER A 147 -35.66 4.63 -14.50
CA SER A 147 -35.56 4.07 -13.14
C SER A 147 -34.70 4.90 -12.19
N SER A 148 -33.86 5.78 -12.74
CA SER A 148 -32.97 6.67 -11.97
C SER A 148 -33.53 8.09 -11.79
N SER A 149 -34.68 8.38 -12.39
CA SER A 149 -35.48 9.59 -12.20
C SER A 149 -36.65 9.28 -11.26
#